data_AF-A0A1Z4QU42-F1
#
_entry.id   AF-A0A1Z4QU42-F1
#
_cell.length_a   1.000
_cell.length_b   1.000
_cell.length_c   1.000
_cell.angle_alpha   90.00
_cell.angle_beta   90.00
_cell.angle_gamma   90.00
#
_symmetry.space_group_name_H-M   'P 1'
#
loop_
_entity.id
_entity.type
_entity.pdbx_description
1 polymer ?
#
loop_
_entity_poly.entity_id
_entity_poly.type
_entity_poly.pdbx_seq_one_letter_code
_entity_poly.pdbx_strand_id
1 'polypeptide(L)'
;MTCVISALERNWYLSPPWGQTIPNLEANLLERVYLKTTRTFSYCCGVEWHYDIWLYTVICNQEILRATKHQIIALGHTQHTNLKKPTFVLGERVILRCLPQSTQQRLVLGIQLVNNSWFYVVEMISPTLSQSLTTPNRFALVGERDLIRGL
;
A
#
# COMPACT_ATOMS: atom_id res chain seq x y z
N MET A 1 36.95 1.52 -10.98
CA MET A 1 36.14 1.53 -9.75
C MET A 1 34.85 2.26 -10.03
N THR A 2 33.79 1.52 -10.31
CA THR A 2 32.47 2.07 -10.71
C THR A 2 31.74 2.59 -9.48
N CYS A 3 31.36 3.87 -9.56
CA CYS A 3 30.69 4.65 -8.52
C CYS A 3 29.41 3.96 -8.00
N VAL A 4 29.53 3.24 -6.87
CA VAL A 4 28.41 2.63 -6.12
C VAL A 4 27.46 3.71 -5.56
N ILE A 5 27.90 4.97 -5.52
CA ILE A 5 27.12 6.11 -5.03
C ILE A 5 25.99 6.50 -6.02
N SER A 6 26.12 6.24 -7.32
CA SER A 6 25.18 6.77 -8.33
C SER A 6 23.76 6.17 -8.35
N ALA A 7 23.53 5.00 -7.74
CA ALA A 7 22.22 4.33 -7.76
C ALA A 7 21.35 4.67 -6.56
N LEU A 8 21.93 4.82 -5.36
CA LEU A 8 21.21 5.20 -4.14
C LEU A 8 20.71 6.64 -4.22
N GLU A 9 21.52 7.56 -4.74
CA GLU A 9 21.16 8.98 -4.87
C GLU A 9 20.04 9.25 -5.87
N ARG A 10 19.91 8.42 -6.92
CA ARG A 10 18.82 8.51 -7.90
C ARG A 10 17.50 7.91 -7.40
N ASN A 11 17.55 7.14 -6.32
CA ASN A 11 16.51 6.21 -5.87
C ASN A 11 16.27 6.35 -4.36
N TRP A 12 16.30 7.56 -3.80
CA TRP A 12 16.30 7.71 -2.34
C TRP A 12 14.97 7.36 -1.62
N TYR A 13 13.89 6.98 -2.33
CA TYR A 13 12.52 6.96 -1.75
C TYR A 13 11.49 5.93 -2.25
N LEU A 14 11.89 4.79 -2.80
CA LEU A 14 10.97 3.69 -3.09
C LEU A 14 11.25 2.53 -2.09
N SER A 15 10.35 1.55 -1.97
CA SER A 15 10.51 0.41 -1.05
C SER A 15 10.64 -0.86 -1.88
N PRO A 16 11.36 -1.88 -1.40
CA PRO A 16 11.35 -3.23 -1.97
C PRO A 16 9.93 -3.71 -2.26
N PRO A 17 9.74 -4.45 -3.38
CA PRO A 17 10.78 -4.99 -4.24
C PRO A 17 11.02 -4.09 -5.48
N TRP A 18 12.13 -3.37 -5.52
CA TRP A 18 12.45 -2.44 -6.61
C TRP A 18 12.95 -3.16 -7.86
N GLY A 19 12.49 -2.75 -9.03
CA GLY A 19 12.94 -3.30 -10.33
C GLY A 19 12.48 -4.74 -10.57
N GLN A 20 11.75 -5.30 -9.62
CA GLN A 20 11.16 -6.62 -9.68
C GLN A 20 9.64 -6.46 -9.73
N THR A 21 8.98 -7.49 -10.23
CA THR A 21 7.52 -7.53 -10.28
C THR A 21 6.97 -7.48 -8.86
N ILE A 22 6.11 -6.49 -8.59
CA ILE A 22 5.34 -6.44 -7.34
C ILE A 22 4.60 -7.79 -7.19
N PRO A 23 4.74 -8.48 -6.04
CA PRO A 23 4.13 -9.78 -5.87
C PRO A 23 2.62 -9.70 -6.06
N ASN A 24 2.06 -10.70 -6.75
CA ASN A 24 0.62 -10.75 -6.97
C ASN A 24 -0.14 -10.73 -5.65
N LEU A 25 -1.28 -10.04 -5.66
CA LEU A 25 -2.22 -10.09 -4.55
C LEU A 25 -2.89 -11.46 -4.50
N GLU A 26 -3.08 -11.96 -3.28
CA GLU A 26 -3.93 -13.12 -3.00
C GLU A 26 -5.40 -12.75 -3.17
N ALA A 27 -5.79 -11.55 -2.73
CA ALA A 27 -7.14 -11.01 -2.86
C ALA A 27 -7.11 -9.58 -3.39
N ASN A 28 -8.00 -9.28 -4.34
CA ASN A 28 -8.13 -7.94 -4.88
C ASN A 28 -8.99 -7.04 -3.98
N LEU A 29 -8.85 -5.72 -4.15
CA LEU A 29 -9.76 -4.75 -3.54
C LEU A 29 -11.20 -5.04 -3.96
N LEU A 30 -12.12 -4.92 -2.99
CA LEU A 30 -13.55 -5.23 -3.11
C LEU A 30 -13.85 -6.70 -3.41
N GLU A 31 -12.86 -7.58 -3.43
CA GLU A 31 -13.10 -9.01 -3.60
C GLU A 31 -13.68 -9.62 -2.33
N ARG A 32 -14.64 -10.52 -2.49
CA ARG A 32 -15.18 -11.32 -1.41
C ARG A 32 -14.12 -12.31 -0.95
N VAL A 33 -13.91 -12.36 0.35
CA VAL A 33 -12.88 -13.16 0.99
C VAL A 33 -13.47 -13.98 2.13
N TYR A 34 -12.87 -15.13 2.38
CA TYR A 34 -13.09 -15.92 3.58
C TYR A 34 -11.90 -15.76 4.54
N LEU A 35 -12.18 -15.32 5.76
CA LEU A 35 -11.19 -15.19 6.82
C LEU A 35 -11.13 -16.49 7.61
N LYS A 36 -9.97 -17.16 7.58
CA LYS A 36 -9.78 -18.45 8.27
C LYS A 36 -9.80 -18.30 9.79
N THR A 37 -9.34 -17.17 10.31
CA THR A 37 -9.22 -16.89 11.75
C THR A 37 -10.59 -16.77 12.41
N THR A 38 -11.48 -15.98 11.83
CA THR A 38 -12.84 -15.75 12.34
C THR A 38 -13.88 -16.69 11.74
N ARG A 39 -13.53 -17.43 10.68
CA ARG A 39 -14.44 -18.28 9.89
C ARG A 39 -15.62 -17.51 9.31
N THR A 40 -15.39 -16.27 8.89
CA THR A 40 -16.42 -15.39 8.34
C THR A 40 -16.12 -14.98 6.91
N PHE A 41 -17.19 -14.65 6.18
CA PHE A 41 -17.09 -14.02 4.86
C PHE A 41 -17.15 -12.50 5.01
N SER A 42 -16.31 -11.80 4.26
CA SER A 42 -16.38 -10.35 4.13
C SER A 42 -15.75 -9.92 2.81
N TYR A 43 -15.41 -8.65 2.66
CA TYR A 43 -14.77 -8.05 1.49
C TYR A 43 -13.44 -7.44 1.85
N CYS A 44 -12.45 -7.62 0.98
CA CYS A 44 -11.16 -6.96 1.11
C CYS A 44 -11.35 -5.46 0.84
N CYS A 45 -11.24 -4.64 1.89
CA CYS A 45 -11.36 -3.20 1.78
C CYS A 45 -10.00 -2.51 1.71
N GLY A 46 -8.90 -3.23 1.89
CA GLY A 46 -7.57 -2.66 1.71
C GLY A 46 -6.48 -3.70 1.58
N VAL A 47 -5.39 -3.28 0.96
CA VAL A 47 -4.16 -4.05 0.80
C VAL A 47 -2.98 -3.12 1.07
N GLU A 48 -1.99 -3.57 1.83
CA GLU A 48 -0.76 -2.82 2.06
C GLU A 48 0.45 -3.75 2.09
N TRP A 49 1.56 -3.28 1.52
CA TRP A 49 2.84 -3.94 1.56
C TRP A 49 3.58 -3.54 2.82
N HIS A 50 3.93 -4.53 3.64
CA HIS A 50 4.61 -4.30 4.91
C HIS A 50 5.64 -5.39 5.17
N TYR A 51 6.92 -5.00 5.30
CA TYR A 51 8.04 -5.92 5.53
C TYR A 51 8.00 -7.18 4.67
N ASP A 52 7.95 -6.99 3.35
CA ASP A 52 7.93 -8.07 2.34
C ASP A 52 6.70 -8.98 2.34
N ILE A 53 5.61 -8.54 2.97
CA ILE A 53 4.35 -9.30 3.05
C ILE A 53 3.16 -8.39 2.72
N TRP A 54 2.19 -8.94 1.99
CA TRP A 54 0.86 -8.33 1.84
C TRP A 54 0.03 -8.50 3.10
N LEU A 55 -0.42 -7.38 3.65
CA LEU A 55 -1.46 -7.30 4.66
C LEU A 55 -2.79 -6.88 4.00
N TYR A 56 -3.81 -7.69 4.23
CA TYR A 56 -5.18 -7.46 3.76
C TYR A 56 -5.99 -6.88 4.90
N THR A 57 -6.66 -5.77 4.64
CA THR A 57 -7.62 -5.15 5.55
C THR A 57 -9.02 -5.58 5.17
N VAL A 58 -9.78 -6.06 6.14
CA VAL A 58 -11.14 -6.58 5.97
C VAL A 58 -11.99 -6.01 7.09
N ILE A 59 -13.16 -5.44 6.77
CA ILE A 59 -14.10 -4.97 7.78
C ILE A 59 -15.11 -6.09 8.05
N CYS A 60 -15.18 -6.58 9.29
CA CYS A 60 -16.13 -7.61 9.71
C CYS A 60 -16.83 -7.14 10.97
N ASN A 61 -18.16 -7.12 10.99
CA ASN A 61 -18.95 -6.72 12.18
C ASN A 61 -18.51 -5.36 12.78
N GLN A 62 -18.26 -4.36 11.94
CA GLN A 62 -17.76 -3.03 12.35
C GLN A 62 -16.33 -3.01 12.93
N GLU A 63 -15.63 -4.13 12.94
CA GLU A 63 -14.22 -4.22 13.33
C GLU A 63 -13.31 -4.29 12.09
N ILE A 64 -12.13 -3.68 12.21
CA ILE A 64 -11.08 -3.74 11.19
C ILE A 64 -10.16 -4.90 11.53
N LEU A 65 -10.13 -5.90 10.64
CA LEU A 65 -9.26 -7.06 10.76
C LEU A 65 -8.13 -6.98 9.74
N ARG A 66 -6.92 -7.33 10.18
CA ARG A 66 -5.75 -7.48 9.31
C ARG A 66 -5.42 -8.96 9.15
N ALA A 67 -5.25 -9.39 7.91
CA ALA A 67 -4.94 -10.77 7.56
C ALA A 67 -3.74 -10.84 6.62
N THR A 68 -2.98 -11.93 6.71
CA THR A 68 -1.95 -12.28 5.72
C THR A 68 -2.52 -13.25 4.68
N LYS A 69 -1.77 -13.53 3.62
CA LYS A 69 -2.12 -14.56 2.61
C LYS A 69 -2.48 -15.92 3.21
N HIS A 70 -1.91 -16.28 4.36
CA HIS A 70 -2.19 -17.58 5.00
C HIS A 70 -3.54 -17.59 5.73
N GLN A 71 -4.08 -16.42 6.06
CA GLN A 71 -5.29 -16.25 6.88
C GLN A 71 -6.52 -15.86 6.04
N ILE A 72 -6.32 -15.52 4.76
CA ILE A 72 -7.36 -15.10 3.84
C ILE A 72 -7.48 -16.09 2.68
N ILE A 73 -8.68 -16.25 2.15
CA ILE A 73 -8.94 -16.97 0.90
C ILE A 73 -9.78 -16.05 0.03
N ALA A 74 -9.29 -15.74 -1.17
CA ALA A 74 -10.01 -14.95 -2.14
C ALA A 74 -11.01 -15.84 -2.90
N LEU A 75 -12.22 -15.34 -3.14
CA LEU A 75 -13.31 -16.14 -3.71
C LEU A 75 -13.61 -15.79 -5.17
N GLY A 76 -12.90 -14.83 -5.78
CA GLY A 76 -13.10 -14.38 -7.16
C GLY A 76 -14.34 -13.52 -7.39
N HIS A 77 -15.11 -13.20 -6.35
CA HIS A 77 -16.35 -12.43 -6.47
C HIS A 77 -16.13 -10.98 -6.06
N THR A 78 -16.03 -10.06 -7.02
CA THR A 78 -15.91 -8.62 -6.72
C THR A 78 -17.25 -8.02 -6.30
N GLN A 79 -17.24 -7.21 -5.25
CA GLN A 79 -18.40 -6.47 -4.81
C GLN A 79 -18.79 -5.43 -5.86
N HIS A 80 -20.01 -5.51 -6.35
CA HIS A 80 -20.59 -4.45 -7.18
C HIS A 80 -20.92 -3.26 -6.29
N THR A 81 -20.18 -2.17 -6.45
CA THR A 81 -20.41 -0.92 -5.74
C THR A 81 -20.45 0.23 -6.76
N ASN A 82 -21.16 1.31 -6.43
CA ASN A 82 -21.12 2.55 -7.21
C ASN A 82 -19.87 3.38 -6.90
N LEU A 83 -18.89 2.82 -6.17
CA LEU A 83 -17.66 3.51 -5.83
C LEU A 83 -16.80 3.65 -7.08
N LYS A 84 -16.22 4.83 -7.25
CA LYS A 84 -15.18 5.02 -8.26
C LYS A 84 -14.00 4.09 -7.94
N LYS A 85 -13.33 3.59 -8.97
CA LYS A 85 -12.08 2.85 -8.79
C LYS A 85 -11.00 3.73 -8.15
N PRO A 86 -10.02 3.16 -7.45
CA PRO A 86 -8.86 3.91 -6.97
C PRO A 86 -8.19 4.65 -8.14
N THR A 87 -7.84 5.91 -7.91
CA THR A 87 -7.19 6.78 -8.90
C THR A 87 -5.73 6.41 -9.14
N PHE A 88 -5.06 5.87 -8.10
CA PHE A 88 -3.70 5.36 -8.16
C PHE A 88 -3.66 3.85 -7.93
N VAL A 89 -2.68 3.17 -8.50
CA VAL A 89 -2.48 1.72 -8.34
C VAL A 89 -1.28 1.38 -7.47
N LEU A 90 -1.22 0.16 -6.96
CA LEU A 90 -0.04 -0.33 -6.22
C LEU A 90 1.21 -0.25 -7.10
N GLY A 91 2.31 0.24 -6.54
CA GLY A 91 3.55 0.49 -7.26
C GLY A 91 3.56 1.75 -8.12
N GLU A 92 2.47 2.50 -8.18
CA GLU A 92 2.47 3.76 -8.90
C GLU A 92 3.34 4.79 -8.19
N ARG A 93 4.09 5.57 -8.99
CA ARG A 93 4.93 6.65 -8.50
C ARG A 93 4.08 7.89 -8.28
N VAL A 94 4.17 8.47 -7.08
CA VAL A 94 3.38 9.63 -6.68
C VAL A 94 4.24 10.67 -5.98
N ILE A 95 3.79 11.92 -5.99
CA ILE A 95 4.39 13.05 -5.29
C ILE A 95 3.36 13.57 -4.28
N LEU A 96 3.81 13.85 -3.06
CA LEU A 96 2.99 14.45 -2.01
C LEU A 96 2.90 15.96 -2.19
N ARG A 97 1.68 16.51 -2.25
CA ARG A 97 1.44 17.95 -2.43
C ARG A 97 1.94 18.81 -1.27
N CYS A 98 1.84 18.29 -0.06
CA CYS A 98 2.09 19.05 1.17
C CYS A 98 3.57 19.12 1.58
N LEU A 99 4.48 18.48 0.85
CA LEU A 99 5.91 18.51 1.17
C LEU A 99 6.63 19.56 0.30
N PRO A 100 7.36 20.52 0.92
CA PRO A 100 8.03 21.57 0.18
C PRO A 100 9.19 21.01 -0.67
N GLN A 101 9.15 21.31 -1.98
CA GLN A 101 10.28 21.32 -2.93
C GLN A 101 11.18 20.08 -3.00
N SER A 102 10.70 18.91 -2.62
CA SER A 102 11.43 17.68 -2.91
C SER A 102 10.75 16.97 -4.07
N THR A 103 11.47 16.84 -5.19
CA THR A 103 11.11 16.06 -6.41
C THR A 103 11.01 14.56 -6.15
N GLN A 104 10.77 14.19 -4.90
CA GLN A 104 11.01 12.86 -4.41
C GLN A 104 9.73 12.04 -4.61
N GLN A 105 9.72 11.30 -5.70
CA GLN A 105 8.68 10.32 -5.98
C GLN A 105 8.63 9.27 -4.87
N ARG A 106 7.42 8.81 -4.55
CA ARG A 106 7.11 7.73 -3.61
C ARG A 106 6.34 6.63 -4.32
N LEU A 107 6.35 5.42 -3.78
CA LEU A 107 5.46 4.37 -4.24
C LEU A 107 4.17 4.33 -3.41
N VAL A 108 3.07 4.04 -4.10
CA VAL A 108 1.86 3.53 -3.47
C VAL A 108 2.10 2.09 -3.07
N LEU A 109 2.29 1.85 -1.77
CA LEU A 109 2.51 0.52 -1.19
C LEU A 109 1.21 -0.09 -0.66
N GLY A 110 0.15 0.69 -0.56
CA GLY A 110 -1.13 0.19 -0.14
C GLY A 110 -2.27 1.09 -0.56
N ILE A 111 -3.46 0.50 -0.62
CA ILE A 111 -4.71 1.17 -0.92
C ILE A 111 -5.73 0.67 0.09
N GLN A 112 -6.47 1.58 0.71
CA GLN A 112 -7.49 1.27 1.71
C GLN A 112 -8.76 2.07 1.43
N LEU A 113 -9.90 1.42 1.57
CA LEU A 113 -11.22 2.04 1.54
C LEU A 113 -11.63 2.38 2.97
N VAL A 114 -11.76 3.67 3.27
CA VAL A 114 -12.22 4.17 4.56
C VAL A 114 -13.36 5.13 4.30
N ASN A 115 -14.54 4.88 4.89
CA ASN A 115 -15.73 5.73 4.73
C ASN A 115 -16.03 6.06 3.26
N ASN A 116 -16.08 5.03 2.41
CA ASN A 116 -16.32 5.16 0.96
C ASN A 116 -15.32 6.05 0.19
N SER A 117 -14.15 6.30 0.78
CA SER A 117 -13.08 7.09 0.19
C SER A 117 -11.78 6.28 0.13
N TRP A 118 -11.05 6.41 -0.97
CA TRP A 118 -9.76 5.75 -1.13
C TRP A 118 -8.64 6.54 -0.48
N PHE A 119 -7.88 5.83 0.35
CA PHE A 119 -6.65 6.29 0.96
C PHE A 119 -5.49 5.43 0.47
N TYR A 120 -4.31 6.01 0.45
CA TYR A 120 -3.11 5.41 -0.10
C TYR A 120 -2.04 5.36 0.98
N VAL A 121 -1.44 4.19 1.15
CA VAL A 121 -0.26 4.01 2.00
C VAL A 121 0.95 4.32 1.15
N VAL A 122 1.60 5.44 1.44
CA VAL A 122 2.83 5.86 0.77
C VAL A 122 4.00 5.76 1.72
N GLU A 123 5.14 5.38 1.17
CA GLU A 123 6.37 5.33 1.92
C GLU A 123 6.93 6.73 2.18
N MET A 124 7.43 6.97 3.38
CA MET A 124 8.04 8.23 3.77
C MET A 124 9.56 8.13 3.91
N ILE A 125 10.06 6.94 4.28
CA ILE A 125 11.46 6.68 4.62
C ILE A 125 11.90 5.36 3.98
N SER A 126 13.04 5.37 3.27
CA SER A 126 13.61 4.15 2.68
C SER A 126 13.92 3.08 3.73
N PRO A 127 13.61 1.79 3.49
CA PRO A 127 13.95 0.70 4.39
C PRO A 127 15.45 0.42 4.49
N THR A 128 16.26 0.94 3.56
CA THR A 128 17.73 0.84 3.64
C THR A 128 18.32 1.79 4.68
N LEU A 129 17.55 2.74 5.21
CA LEU A 129 17.98 3.61 6.29
C LEU A 129 17.76 2.89 7.63
N SER A 130 18.87 2.66 8.35
CA SER A 130 18.89 2.08 9.69
C SER A 130 18.00 2.92 10.61
N GLN A 131 17.00 2.28 11.21
CA GLN A 131 16.02 2.98 12.02
C GLN A 131 16.69 3.49 13.30
N SER A 132 16.84 4.80 13.43
CA SER A 132 16.94 5.41 14.75
C SER A 132 15.61 5.12 15.47
N LEU A 133 15.68 4.58 16.68
CA LEU A 133 14.56 4.17 17.56
C LEU A 133 13.47 5.24 17.79
N THR A 134 13.63 6.45 17.24
CA THR A 134 12.79 7.62 17.50
C THR A 134 12.02 8.17 16.29
N THR A 135 12.03 7.50 15.12
CA THR A 135 11.27 8.00 13.94
C THR A 135 9.84 7.43 13.86
N PRO A 136 8.81 8.29 13.84
CA PRO A 136 7.42 7.87 13.80
C PRO A 136 7.03 7.50 12.37
N ASN A 137 6.54 6.28 12.17
CA ASN A 137 5.89 5.78 10.94
C ASN A 137 6.68 5.92 9.62
N ARG A 138 7.22 4.80 9.14
CA ARG A 138 7.83 4.67 7.79
C ARG A 138 6.83 4.90 6.65
N PHE A 139 5.53 4.86 6.94
CA PHE A 139 4.45 5.00 5.99
C PHE A 139 3.50 6.12 6.42
N ALA A 140 2.95 6.83 5.45
CA ALA A 140 1.85 7.77 5.65
C ALA A 140 0.60 7.24 4.95
N LEU A 141 -0.53 7.30 5.64
CA LEU A 141 -1.84 7.12 5.03
C LEU A 141 -2.33 8.49 4.56
N VAL A 142 -2.49 8.67 3.27
CA VAL A 142 -2.83 9.97 2.65
C VAL A 142 -4.05 9.86 1.76
N GLY A 143 -4.77 10.97 1.63
CA GLY A 143 -5.93 11.05 0.74
C GLY A 143 -5.52 11.23 -0.71
N GLU A 144 -6.43 10.90 -1.63
CA GLU A 144 -6.21 11.11 -3.07
C GLU A 144 -5.79 12.54 -3.43
N ARG A 145 -6.39 13.53 -2.75
CA ARG A 145 -6.15 14.97 -3.01
C ARG A 145 -4.74 15.40 -2.67
N ASP A 146 -4.05 14.66 -1.82
CA ASP A 146 -2.70 14.96 -1.37
C ASP A 146 -1.63 14.39 -2.31
N LEU A 147 -2.06 13.67 -3.36
CA LEU A 147 -1.18 13.00 -4.32
C LEU A 147 -1.24 13.65 -5.71
N ILE A 148 -0.12 13.55 -6.41
CA ILE A 148 0.04 13.87 -7.84
C ILE A 148 0.81 12.70 -8.47
N ARG A 149 0.48 12.32 -9.72
CA ARG A 149 1.25 11.32 -10.45
C ARG A 149 2.69 11.80 -10.66
N GLY A 150 3.66 10.95 -10.30
CA GLY A 150 5.07 11.18 -10.63
C GLY A 150 5.31 10.87 -12.12
N LEU A 151 6.07 11.72 -12.80
CA LEU A 151 6.49 11.52 -14.19
C LEU A 151 7.49 10.37 -14.36
#